data_AF-U2KV94-F1
#
_entry.id   AF-U2KV94-F1
#
_cell.length_a   1.000
_cell.length_b   1.000
_cell.length_c   1.000
_cell.angle_alpha   90.00
_cell.angle_beta   90.00
_cell.angle_gamma   90.00
#
_symmetry.space_group_name_H-M   'P 1'
#
loop_
_entity.id
_entity.type
_entity.pdbx_description
1 polymer ?
#
loop_
_entity_poly.entity_id
_entity_poly.type
_entity_poly.pdbx_seq_one_letter_code
_entity_poly.pdbx_strand_id
1 'polypeptide(L)' 'MCPRGAITILRGLYATVDPAHCVGCGMCSRECPAEVIRMEVHT' A
#
# COMPACT_ATOMS: atom_id res chain seq x y z
N MET A 1 -1.60 -7.88 0.59
CA MET A 1 -2.55 -7.34 1.60
C MET A 1 -1.77 -6.87 2.83
N CYS A 2 -2.17 -5.78 3.52
CA CYS A 2 -1.38 -5.21 4.64
C CYS A 2 -1.83 -5.75 6.01
N PRO A 3 -1.01 -6.51 6.75
CA PRO A 3 -1.41 -7.11 8.03
C PRO A 3 -1.57 -6.09 9.16
N ARG A 4 -1.01 -4.89 9.01
CA ARG A 4 -1.11 -3.81 10.02
C ARG A 4 -2.27 -2.84 9.76
N GLY A 5 -3.12 -3.11 8.76
CA GLY A 5 -4.25 -2.24 8.44
C GLY A 5 -3.85 -0.86 7.90
N ALA A 6 -2.59 -0.66 7.50
CA ALA A 6 -2.09 0.64 7.03
C ALA A 6 -2.53 0.99 5.60
N ILE A 7 -3.27 0.11 4.92
CA ILE A 7 -3.80 0.37 3.57
C ILE A 7 -5.28 0.03 3.52
N THR A 8 -6.05 0.90 2.88
CA THR A 8 -7.48 0.71 2.61
C THR A 8 -7.70 0.70 1.11
N ILE A 9 -8.37 -0.34 0.61
CA ILE A 9 -8.71 -0.47 -0.82
C ILE A 9 -10.21 -0.34 -0.99
N LEU A 10 -10.67 0.72 -1.67
CA LEU A 10 -12.08 0.95 -1.96
C LEU A 10 -12.47 0.21 -3.24
N ARG A 11 -13.08 -0.98 -3.08
CA ARG A 11 -13.62 -1.80 -4.19
C ARG A 11 -12.63 -2.05 -5.34
N GLY A 12 -11.33 -2.07 -5.05
CA GLY A 12 -10.27 -2.24 -6.05
C GLY A 12 -10.06 -1.05 -6.98
N LEU A 13 -10.76 0.07 -6.78
CA LEU A 13 -10.67 1.27 -7.62
C LEU A 13 -9.67 2.30 -7.10
N TYR A 14 -9.53 2.38 -5.77
CA TYR A 14 -8.70 3.37 -5.12
C TYR A 14 -8.03 2.76 -3.88
N ALA A 15 -6.74 3.05 -3.68
CA ALA A 15 -5.98 2.60 -2.53
C ALA A 15 -5.39 3.80 -1.79
N THR A 16 -5.68 3.89 -0.49
CA THR A 16 -5.11 4.90 0.40
C THR A 16 -4.19 4.22 1.41
N VAL A 17 -2.98 4.74 1.56
CA VAL A 17 -2.04 4.29 2.59
C VAL A 17 -1.99 5.33 3.71
N ASP A 18 -2.09 4.87 4.96
CA ASP A 18 -1.79 5.68 6.13
C ASP A 18 -0.28 5.58 6.43
N PRO A 19 0.51 6.64 6.20
CA PRO A 19 1.96 6.62 6.40
C PRO A 19 2.34 6.51 7.88
N ALA A 20 1.53 7.03 8.81
CA ALA A 20 1.83 6.94 10.25
C ALA A 20 1.79 5.49 10.74
N HIS A 21 0.91 4.70 10.13
CA HIS A 21 0.83 3.27 10.38
C HIS A 21 1.60 2.45 9.34
N CYS A 22 2.30 3.00 8.36
CA CYS A 22 3.06 2.23 7.36
C CYS A 22 4.52 2.01 7.81
N VAL A 23 5.06 0.81 7.62
CA VAL A 23 6.47 0.45 7.94
C VAL A 23 7.29 0.16 6.68
N GLY A 24 6.70 0.38 5.50
CA GLY A 24 7.42 0.21 4.24
C GLY A 24 7.72 -1.24 3.85
N CYS A 25 6.95 -2.23 4.31
CA CYS A 25 7.24 -3.65 4.00
C CYS A 25 7.05 -4.06 2.52
N GLY A 26 6.40 -3.21 1.72
CA GLY A 26 6.21 -3.42 0.27
C GLY A 26 5.20 -4.52 -0.12
N MET A 27 4.55 -5.20 0.82
CA MET A 27 3.59 -6.27 0.50
C MET A 27 2.39 -5.78 -0.33
N CYS A 28 1.85 -4.60 -0.03
CA CYS A 28 0.73 -4.05 -0.80
C CYS A 28 1.11 -3.76 -2.26
N SER A 29 2.35 -3.32 -2.51
CA SER A 29 2.89 -3.11 -3.86
C SER A 29 3.02 -4.43 -4.62
N ARG A 30 3.65 -5.45 -4.01
CA ARG A 30 3.88 -6.75 -4.64
C ARG A 30 2.61 -7.53 -4.98
N GLU A 31 1.57 -7.39 -4.16
CA GLU A 31 0.33 -8.16 -4.33
C GLU A 31 -0.72 -7.41 -5.16
N CYS A 32 -0.48 -6.14 -5.51
CA CYS A 32 -1.44 -5.38 -6.28
C CYS A 32 -1.47 -5.88 -7.73
N PRO A 33 -2.59 -6.49 -8.20
CA PRO A 33 -2.66 -7.00 -9.57
C PRO A 33 -2.64 -5.89 -10.62
N ALA A 34 -2.99 -4.66 -10.23
CA ALA A 34 -2.95 -3.49 -11.09
C ALA A 34 -1.57 -2.78 -11.06
N GLU A 35 -0.65 -3.21 -10.19
CA GLU A 35 0.70 -2.64 -10.05
C GLU A 35 0.72 -1.11 -9.83
N VAL A 36 -0.35 -0.54 -9.29
CA VAL A 36 -0.50 0.92 -9.10
C VAL A 36 0.13 1.46 -7.82
N ILE A 37 0.48 0.58 -6.88
CA ILE A 37 1.07 0.96 -5.59
C ILE A 37 2.59 0.97 -5.72
N ARG A 38 3.20 2.15 -5.56
CA ARG A 38 4.66 2.36 -5.66
C ARG A 38 5.29 2.61 -4.30
N MET A 39 6.50 2.10 -4.14
CA MET A 39 7.36 2.38 -2.99
C MET A 39 8.42 3.38 -3.43
N GLU A 40 8.47 4.54 -2.77
CA GLU A 40 9.45 5.58 -3.06
C GLU A 40 10.29 5.84 -1.82
N VAL A 41 11.60 5.91 -2.01
CA VAL A 41 12.53 6.33 -0.95
C VAL A 41 12.68 7.84 -1.11
N HIS A 42 12.10 8.60 -0.19
CA HIS A 42 12.34 10.04 -0.11
C HIS A 42 13.75 10.23 0.45
N THR A 43 14.67 10.67 -0.41
CA THR A 43 16.03 11.08 -0.02
C THR A 43 16.12 12.59 0.19
#